data_AF-A0A8J3J753-F1
#
_entry.id   AF-A0A8J3J753-F1
#
_cell.length_a   1.000
_cell.length_b   1.000
_cell.length_c   1.000
_cell.angle_alpha   90.00
_cell.angle_beta   90.00
_cell.angle_gamma   90.00
#
_symmetry.space_group_name_H-M   'P 1'
#
loop_
_entity.id
_entity.type
_entity.pdbx_description
1 polymer ?
#
loop_
_entity_poly.entity_id
_entity_poly.type
_entity_poly.pdbx_seq_one_letter_code
_entity_poly.pdbx_strand_id
1 'polypeptide(L)'
;MAGEPEWQSAEARQAEDDARRQAERFEQAAREPEQQQEWLRQNNMVYGGLIAAGLVLVQPFLTVSHLDLSARICVLAFSVAIPLLAGLILLNRQESFRHRATDSPVVRVAKAVAQLLAFAGVVAGFWHITWLAGVGMFAGGVVAMMVHSAGHFRLELAARLVRPGARPRSRNDTTE
;
A
#
# COMPACT_ATOMS: atom_id res chain seq x y z
N MET A 1 -45.39 -40.32 24.93
CA MET A 1 -45.45 -38.85 24.96
C MET A 1 -44.05 -38.32 25.27
N ALA A 2 -43.58 -37.41 24.42
CA ALA A 2 -42.56 -36.40 24.65
C ALA A 2 -41.14 -36.86 25.07
N GLY A 3 -40.32 -37.23 24.08
CA GLY A 3 -38.87 -37.45 24.27
C GLY A 3 -37.97 -36.72 23.26
N GLU A 4 -38.48 -35.73 22.50
CA GLU A 4 -37.71 -35.06 21.44
C GLU A 4 -37.74 -33.51 21.48
N PRO A 5 -37.19 -32.83 22.52
CA PRO A 5 -36.94 -31.39 22.43
C PRO A 5 -35.45 -30.99 22.34
N GLU A 6 -34.51 -31.80 22.86
CA GLU A 6 -33.11 -31.35 23.02
C GLU A 6 -32.29 -31.44 21.73
N TRP A 7 -32.43 -32.53 20.96
CA TRP A 7 -31.68 -32.75 19.71
C TRP A 7 -32.01 -31.70 18.63
N GLN A 8 -33.28 -31.30 18.51
CA GLN A 8 -33.69 -30.24 17.58
C GLN A 8 -33.11 -28.87 17.94
N SER A 9 -32.96 -28.58 19.24
CA SER A 9 -32.35 -27.33 19.70
C SER A 9 -30.83 -27.29 19.45
N ALA A 10 -30.17 -28.44 19.50
CA ALA A 10 -28.74 -28.56 19.22
C ALA A 10 -28.45 -28.40 17.72
N GLU A 11 -29.23 -29.05 16.85
CA GLU A 11 -29.10 -28.91 15.40
C GLU A 11 -29.40 -27.48 14.93
N ALA A 12 -30.43 -26.84 15.48
CA ALA A 12 -30.76 -25.44 15.16
C ALA A 12 -29.62 -24.47 15.53
N ARG A 13 -28.97 -24.67 16.69
CA ARG A 13 -27.81 -23.87 17.10
C ARG A 13 -26.60 -24.10 16.20
N GLN A 14 -26.38 -25.35 15.77
CA GLN A 14 -25.26 -25.70 14.89
C GLN A 14 -25.43 -25.09 13.49
N ALA A 15 -26.65 -25.13 12.95
CA ALA A 15 -26.98 -24.48 11.69
C ALA A 15 -26.82 -22.95 11.75
N GLU A 16 -27.21 -22.32 12.86
CA GLU A 16 -27.01 -20.88 13.06
C GLU A 16 -25.53 -20.50 13.15
N ASP A 17 -24.72 -21.29 13.84
CA ASP A 17 -23.27 -21.08 13.95
C ASP A 17 -22.57 -21.23 12.59
N ASP A 18 -22.93 -22.24 11.80
CA ASP A 18 -22.36 -22.43 10.47
C ASP A 18 -22.80 -21.34 9.48
N ALA A 19 -24.05 -20.87 9.57
CA ALA A 19 -24.51 -19.72 8.81
C ALA A 19 -23.75 -18.44 9.17
N ARG A 20 -23.48 -18.21 10.47
CA ARG A 20 -22.63 -17.08 10.92
C ARG A 20 -21.21 -17.17 10.38
N ARG A 21 -20.57 -18.34 10.46
CA ARG A 21 -19.20 -18.53 9.94
C ARG A 21 -19.12 -18.39 8.42
N GLN A 22 -20.17 -18.77 7.70
CA GLN A 22 -20.25 -18.54 6.26
C GLN A 22 -20.40 -17.05 5.97
N ALA A 23 -21.31 -16.35 6.66
CA ALA A 23 -21.49 -14.91 6.53
C ALA A 23 -20.19 -14.14 6.81
N GLU A 24 -19.46 -14.47 7.88
CA GLU A 24 -18.16 -13.87 8.20
C GLU A 24 -17.11 -14.12 7.10
N ARG A 25 -17.08 -15.33 6.52
CA ARG A 25 -16.17 -15.65 5.41
C ARG A 25 -16.53 -14.88 4.14
N PHE A 26 -17.81 -14.75 3.83
CA PHE A 26 -18.28 -13.93 2.70
C PHE A 26 -17.95 -12.47 2.91
N GLU A 27 -18.15 -11.92 4.11
CA GLU A 27 -17.77 -10.55 4.43
C GLU A 27 -16.26 -10.31 4.33
N GLN A 28 -15.44 -11.24 4.83
CA GLN A 28 -13.98 -11.14 4.72
C GLN A 28 -13.53 -11.19 3.25
N ALA A 29 -14.05 -12.16 2.49
CA ALA A 29 -13.76 -12.30 1.07
C ALA A 29 -14.25 -11.10 0.24
N ALA A 30 -15.30 -10.41 0.67
CA ALA A 30 -15.79 -9.17 0.04
C ALA A 30 -14.92 -7.95 0.40
N ARG A 31 -14.33 -7.90 1.60
CA ARG A 31 -13.45 -6.80 2.04
C ARG A 31 -12.07 -6.84 1.41
N GLU A 32 -11.52 -8.03 1.14
CA GLU A 32 -10.22 -8.19 0.47
C GLU A 32 -10.09 -7.47 -0.88
N PRO A 33 -11.03 -7.61 -1.84
CA PRO A 33 -10.94 -6.95 -3.13
C PRO A 33 -11.12 -5.42 -3.02
N GLU A 34 -11.99 -4.93 -2.14
CA GLU A 34 -12.16 -3.48 -1.91
C GLU A 34 -10.87 -2.86 -1.36
N GLN A 35 -10.22 -3.52 -0.39
CA GLN A 35 -8.97 -3.06 0.18
C GLN A 35 -7.82 -3.08 -0.85
N GLN A 36 -7.77 -4.09 -1.71
CA GLN A 36 -6.79 -4.16 -2.80
C GLN A 36 -7.00 -3.04 -3.83
N GLN A 37 -8.26 -2.74 -4.19
CA GLN A 37 -8.57 -1.64 -5.12
C GLN A 37 -8.15 -0.28 -4.57
N GLU A 38 -8.40 -0.01 -3.28
CA GLU A 38 -7.97 1.24 -2.66
C GLU A 38 -6.45 1.38 -2.67
N TRP A 39 -5.72 0.31 -2.32
CA TRP A 39 -4.27 0.30 -2.33
C TRP A 39 -3.69 0.51 -3.74
N LEU A 40 -4.30 -0.10 -4.77
CA LEU A 40 -3.93 0.12 -6.17
C LEU A 40 -4.19 1.57 -6.61
N ARG A 41 -5.30 2.17 -6.19
CA ARG A 41 -5.64 3.57 -6.48
C ARG A 41 -4.60 4.53 -5.88
N GLN A 42 -4.24 4.30 -4.62
CA GLN A 42 -3.22 5.10 -3.93
C GLN A 42 -1.84 4.98 -4.62
N ASN A 43 -1.43 3.76 -4.99
CA ASN A 43 -0.17 3.58 -5.72
C ASN A 43 -0.16 4.28 -7.08
N ASN A 44 -1.26 4.19 -7.83
CA ASN A 44 -1.36 4.85 -9.13
C ASN A 44 -1.27 6.37 -9.00
N MET A 45 -1.87 6.95 -7.95
CA MET A 45 -1.72 8.39 -7.66
C MET A 45 -0.27 8.76 -7.34
N VAL A 46 0.44 7.95 -6.54
CA VAL A 46 1.85 8.18 -6.24
C VAL A 46 2.72 8.10 -7.49
N TYR A 47 2.54 7.07 -8.32
CA TYR A 47 3.31 6.90 -9.56
C TYR A 47 3.02 8.04 -10.54
N GLY A 48 1.76 8.39 -10.74
CA GLY A 48 1.35 9.49 -11.60
C GLY A 48 1.92 10.83 -11.13
N GLY A 49 1.90 11.08 -9.82
CA GLY A 49 2.49 12.27 -9.22
C GLY A 49 4.01 12.36 -9.42
N LEU A 50 4.73 11.24 -9.26
CA LEU A 50 6.17 11.19 -9.50
C LEU A 50 6.53 11.39 -10.98
N ILE A 51 5.74 10.86 -11.92
CA ILE A 51 5.90 11.11 -13.35
C ILE A 51 5.69 12.60 -13.65
N ALA A 52 4.59 13.19 -13.17
CA ALA A 52 4.28 14.59 -13.40
C ALA A 52 5.36 15.52 -12.83
N ALA A 53 5.82 15.25 -11.60
CA ALA A 53 6.93 15.98 -10.99
C ALA A 53 8.22 15.85 -11.83
N GLY A 54 8.54 14.65 -12.31
CA GLY A 54 9.68 14.42 -13.19
C GLY A 54 9.61 15.23 -14.49
N LEU A 55 8.45 15.25 -15.15
CA LEU A 55 8.26 16.03 -16.38
C LEU A 55 8.47 17.53 -16.15
N VAL A 56 7.92 18.07 -15.06
CA VAL A 56 8.08 19.49 -14.69
C VAL A 56 9.54 19.82 -14.35
N LEU A 57 10.22 18.95 -13.59
CA LEU A 57 11.60 19.18 -13.18
C LEU A 57 12.61 19.04 -14.32
N VAL A 58 12.35 18.17 -15.30
CA VAL A 58 13.26 17.94 -16.44
C VAL A 58 13.18 19.06 -17.48
N GLN A 59 12.02 19.70 -17.67
CA GLN A 59 11.82 20.77 -18.66
C GLN A 59 12.90 21.87 -18.66
N PRO A 60 13.24 22.52 -17.54
CA PRO A 60 14.26 23.58 -17.54
C PRO A 60 15.66 23.07 -17.88
N PHE A 61 15.95 21.78 -17.71
CA PHE A 61 17.25 21.20 -18.08
C PHE A 61 17.40 20.93 -19.58
N LEU A 62 16.29 20.88 -20.32
CA LEU A 62 16.32 20.70 -21.78
C LEU A 62 16.59 22.01 -22.53
N THR A 63 16.42 23.16 -21.87
CA THR A 63 16.56 24.49 -22.48
C THR A 63 17.91 25.15 -22.22
N VAL A 64 18.69 24.64 -21.26
CA VAL A 64 20.02 25.16 -20.92
C VAL A 64 21.13 24.47 -21.70
N SER A 65 22.13 25.24 -22.15
CA SER A 65 23.24 24.73 -22.97
C SER A 65 24.31 23.98 -22.17
N HIS A 66 24.38 24.21 -20.86
CA HIS A 66 25.32 23.54 -19.96
C HIS A 66 24.56 22.90 -18.79
N LEU A 67 24.73 21.60 -18.62
CA LEU A 67 24.23 20.87 -17.46
C LEU A 67 25.38 20.54 -16.52
N ASP A 68 25.26 21.02 -15.29
CA ASP A 68 26.08 20.57 -14.16
C ASP A 68 25.81 19.10 -13.82
N LEU A 69 26.72 18.48 -13.07
CA LEU A 69 26.64 17.06 -12.71
C LEU A 69 25.29 16.69 -12.07
N SER A 70 24.74 17.54 -11.21
CA SER A 70 23.45 17.31 -10.54
C SER A 70 22.28 17.27 -11.53
N ALA A 71 22.25 18.19 -12.50
CA ALA A 71 21.22 18.23 -13.53
C ALA A 71 21.27 16.96 -14.41
N ARG A 72 22.48 16.49 -14.75
CA ARG A 72 22.66 15.23 -15.51
C ARG A 72 22.12 14.03 -14.73
N ILE A 73 22.42 13.94 -13.44
CA ILE A 73 21.89 12.87 -12.58
C ILE A 73 20.36 12.91 -12.54
N CYS A 74 19.76 14.09 -12.39
CA CYS A 74 18.31 14.28 -12.41
C CYS A 74 17.69 13.75 -13.72
N VAL A 75 18.21 14.17 -14.87
CA VAL A 75 17.69 13.75 -16.19
C VAL A 75 17.85 12.25 -16.39
N LEU A 76 19.02 11.66 -16.04
CA LEU A 76 19.25 10.22 -16.15
C LEU A 76 18.31 9.42 -15.25
N ALA A 77 18.12 9.87 -14.02
CA ALA A 77 17.23 9.22 -13.07
C ALA A 77 15.77 9.21 -13.57
N PHE A 78 15.26 10.36 -14.06
CA PHE A 78 13.89 10.43 -14.59
C PHE A 78 13.71 9.74 -15.94
N SER A 79 14.74 9.68 -16.78
CA SER A 79 14.71 8.93 -18.04
C SER A 79 14.41 7.44 -17.81
N VAL A 80 14.91 6.86 -16.72
CA VAL A 80 14.62 5.46 -16.34
C VAL A 80 13.37 5.35 -15.47
N ALA A 81 13.15 6.28 -14.54
CA ALA A 81 12.02 6.22 -13.62
C ALA A 81 10.67 6.39 -14.33
N ILE A 82 10.55 7.32 -15.29
CA ILE A 82 9.26 7.62 -15.93
C ILE A 82 8.70 6.40 -16.68
N PRO A 83 9.46 5.71 -17.58
CA PRO A 83 8.98 4.50 -18.23
C PRO A 83 8.64 3.38 -17.25
N LEU A 84 9.44 3.18 -16.19
CA LEU A 84 9.17 2.16 -15.18
C LEU A 84 7.87 2.45 -14.42
N LEU A 85 7.67 3.69 -13.97
CA LEU A 85 6.45 4.10 -13.28
C LEU A 85 5.22 3.99 -14.19
N ALA A 86 5.33 4.38 -15.46
CA ALA A 86 4.26 4.24 -16.43
C ALA A 86 3.90 2.77 -16.69
N GLY A 87 4.90 1.90 -16.81
CA GLY A 87 4.72 0.46 -16.91
C GLY A 87 4.03 -0.12 -15.68
N LEU A 88 4.38 0.34 -14.47
CA LEU A 88 3.73 -0.08 -13.22
C LEU A 88 2.27 0.39 -13.14
N ILE A 89 1.94 1.61 -13.60
CA ILE A 89 0.55 2.06 -13.71
C ILE A 89 -0.24 1.15 -14.66
N LEU A 90 0.32 0.83 -15.82
CA LEU A 90 -0.31 -0.05 -16.79
C LEU A 90 -0.51 -1.47 -16.23
N LEU A 91 0.49 -1.99 -15.53
CA LEU A 91 0.42 -3.30 -14.86
C LEU A 91 -0.67 -3.29 -13.77
N ASN A 92 -0.68 -2.31 -12.88
CA ASN A 92 -1.71 -2.15 -11.85
C ASN A 92 -3.11 -2.08 -12.47
N ARG A 93 -3.25 -1.39 -13.61
CA ARG A 93 -4.51 -1.33 -14.36
C ARG A 93 -4.91 -2.70 -14.90
N GLN A 94 -3.96 -3.48 -15.43
CA GLN A 94 -4.21 -4.85 -15.90
C GLN A 94 -4.59 -5.81 -14.77
N GLU A 95 -3.95 -5.70 -13.60
CA GLU A 95 -4.29 -6.50 -12.42
C GLU A 95 -5.70 -6.18 -11.89
N SER A 96 -6.05 -4.89 -11.87
CA SER A 96 -7.41 -4.43 -11.52
C SER A 96 -8.47 -5.00 -12.47
N PHE A 97 -8.19 -5.08 -13.77
CA PHE A 97 -9.13 -5.67 -14.72
C PHE A 97 -9.25 -7.20 -14.60
N ARG A 98 -8.16 -7.90 -14.25
CA ARG A 98 -8.11 -9.37 -14.19
C ARG A 98 -8.40 -9.97 -12.81
N HIS A 99 -8.66 -9.15 -11.79
CA HIS A 99 -8.97 -9.58 -10.41
C HIS A 99 -7.95 -10.61 -9.85
N ARG A 100 -6.69 -10.54 -10.32
CA ARG A 100 -5.59 -11.37 -9.81
C ARG A 100 -4.36 -10.50 -9.65
N ALA A 101 -3.98 -10.25 -8.40
CA ALA A 101 -2.70 -9.63 -8.07
C ALA A 101 -1.57 -10.62 -8.41
N THR A 102 -0.64 -10.23 -9.26
CA THR A 102 0.57 -11.01 -9.48
C THR A 102 1.58 -10.56 -8.43
N ASP A 103 1.74 -11.33 -7.35
CA ASP A 103 2.76 -11.06 -6.31
C ASP A 103 4.16 -11.48 -6.80
N SER A 104 4.58 -10.90 -7.94
CA SER A 104 5.89 -11.19 -8.51
C SER A 104 6.96 -10.36 -7.79
N PRO A 105 8.04 -10.98 -7.29
CA PRO A 105 9.14 -10.27 -6.66
C PRO A 105 9.79 -9.26 -7.62
N VAL A 106 9.73 -9.52 -8.93
CA VAL A 106 10.23 -8.61 -9.97
C VAL A 106 9.49 -7.27 -9.94
N VAL A 107 8.17 -7.29 -9.79
CA VAL A 107 7.34 -6.07 -9.74
C VAL A 107 7.67 -5.26 -8.48
N ARG A 108 7.88 -5.95 -7.35
CA ARG A 108 8.26 -5.31 -6.09
C ARG A 108 9.63 -4.61 -6.20
N VAL A 109 10.62 -5.28 -6.81
CA VAL A 109 11.95 -4.69 -7.04
C VAL A 109 11.87 -3.54 -8.03
N ALA A 110 11.15 -3.70 -9.15
CA ALA A 110 10.97 -2.65 -10.15
C ALA A 110 10.32 -1.40 -9.55
N LYS A 111 9.29 -1.58 -8.70
CA LYS A 111 8.66 -0.50 -7.94
C LYS A 111 9.67 0.24 -7.05
N ALA A 112 10.45 -0.49 -6.25
CA ALA A 112 11.44 0.10 -5.36
C ALA A 112 12.49 0.90 -6.15
N VAL A 113 13.02 0.32 -7.24
CA VAL A 113 14.01 0.98 -8.11
C VAL A 113 13.42 2.24 -8.74
N ALA A 114 12.20 2.16 -9.29
CA ALA A 114 11.55 3.30 -9.94
C ALA A 114 11.29 4.46 -8.95
N GLN A 115 10.82 4.14 -7.73
CA GLN A 115 10.58 5.13 -6.69
C GLN A 115 11.88 5.77 -6.18
N LEU A 116 12.94 4.97 -5.97
CA LEU A 116 14.24 5.48 -5.55
C LEU A 116 14.87 6.38 -6.62
N LEU A 117 14.79 6.00 -7.89
CA LEU A 117 15.27 6.83 -9.00
C LEU A 117 14.47 8.13 -9.11
N ALA A 118 13.14 8.07 -9.02
CA ALA A 118 12.31 9.28 -9.04
C ALA A 118 12.67 10.21 -7.87
N PHE A 119 12.81 9.67 -6.65
CA PHE A 119 13.19 10.45 -5.48
C PHE A 119 14.58 11.08 -5.62
N ALA A 120 15.57 10.29 -6.05
CA ALA A 120 16.93 10.79 -6.31
C ALA A 120 16.93 11.88 -7.39
N GLY A 121 16.12 11.73 -8.44
CA GLY A 121 15.93 12.74 -9.47
C GLY A 121 15.37 14.04 -8.91
N VAL A 122 14.33 13.97 -8.07
CA VAL A 122 13.78 15.16 -7.41
C VAL A 122 14.85 15.86 -6.57
N VAL A 123 15.54 15.12 -5.69
CA VAL A 123 16.58 15.69 -4.82
C VAL A 123 17.70 16.34 -5.65
N ALA A 124 18.17 15.67 -6.71
CA ALA A 124 19.21 16.19 -7.61
C ALA A 124 18.76 17.45 -8.36
N GLY A 125 17.48 17.53 -8.75
CA GLY A 125 16.89 18.73 -9.36
C GLY A 125 16.94 19.94 -8.43
N PHE A 126 16.53 19.76 -7.16
CA PHE A 126 16.62 20.83 -6.16
C PHE A 126 18.05 21.20 -5.79
N TRP A 127 18.95 20.21 -5.74
CA TRP A 127 20.36 20.40 -5.47
C TRP A 127 21.07 21.24 -6.54
N HIS A 128 20.61 21.15 -7.80
CA HIS A 128 21.10 21.99 -8.88
C HIS A 128 20.71 23.47 -8.70
N ILE A 129 19.53 23.76 -8.13
CA ILE A 129 19.09 25.14 -7.87
C ILE A 129 19.92 25.74 -6.72
N THR A 130 19.89 25.11 -5.55
CA THR A 130 20.75 25.47 -4.41
C THR A 130 21.02 24.24 -3.55
N TRP A 131 22.23 24.17 -2.99
CA TRP A 131 22.61 23.13 -2.02
C TRP A 131 21.63 23.04 -0.83
N LEU A 132 21.20 24.18 -0.28
CA LEU A 132 20.24 24.23 0.84
C LEU A 132 18.87 23.62 0.45
N ALA A 133 18.36 23.87 -0.75
CA ALA A 133 17.10 23.30 -1.20
C ALA A 133 17.19 21.78 -1.32
N GLY A 134 18.31 21.26 -1.81
CA GLY A 134 18.58 19.83 -1.86
C GLY A 134 18.57 19.16 -0.48
N VAL A 135 19.29 19.73 0.50
CA VAL A 135 19.30 19.23 1.88
C VAL A 135 17.92 19.33 2.52
N GLY A 136 17.23 20.45 2.33
CA GLY A 136 15.86 20.64 2.84
C GLY A 136 14.88 19.60 2.29
N MET A 137 14.96 19.30 0.99
CA MET A 137 14.12 18.29 0.34
C MET A 137 14.42 16.88 0.87
N PHE A 138 15.70 16.53 1.04
CA PHE A 138 16.09 15.23 1.59
C PHE A 138 15.64 15.08 3.05
N ALA A 139 15.93 16.06 3.90
CA ALA A 139 15.52 16.05 5.31
C ALA A 139 13.99 16.01 5.46
N GLY A 140 13.27 16.80 4.66
CA GLY A 140 11.82 16.78 4.60
C GLY A 140 11.27 15.41 4.19
N GLY A 141 11.89 14.76 3.20
CA GLY A 141 11.56 13.39 2.79
C GLY A 141 11.75 12.36 3.92
N VAL A 142 12.86 12.45 4.65
CA VAL A 142 13.12 11.58 5.82
C VAL A 142 12.06 11.78 6.90
N VAL A 143 11.74 13.04 7.24
CA VAL A 143 10.70 13.36 8.23
C VAL A 143 9.33 12.84 7.78
N ALA A 144 8.97 13.04 6.51
CA ALA A 144 7.72 12.52 5.97
C ALA A 144 7.64 10.99 6.07
N MET A 145 8.74 10.29 5.76
CA MET A 145 8.82 8.83 5.90
C MET A 145 8.67 8.38 7.36
N MET A 146 9.30 9.09 8.30
CA MET A 146 9.16 8.82 9.73
C MET A 146 7.72 9.03 10.23
N VAL A 147 7.07 10.11 9.80
CA VAL A 147 5.67 10.39 10.13
C VAL A 147 4.74 9.31 9.58
N HIS A 148 4.95 8.90 8.32
CA HIS A 148 4.16 7.84 7.71
C HIS A 148 4.33 6.50 8.46
N SER A 149 5.57 6.16 8.82
CA SER A 149 5.91 4.97 9.61
C SER A 149 5.25 5.00 10.99
N ALA A 150 5.36 6.11 11.73
CA ALA A 150 4.72 6.27 13.04
C ALA A 150 3.19 6.23 12.98
N GLY A 151 2.59 6.74 11.90
CA GLY A 151 1.16 6.64 11.64
C GLY A 151 0.68 5.19 11.52
N HIS A 152 1.42 4.36 10.77
CA HIS A 152 1.12 2.93 10.65
C HIS A 152 1.22 2.20 12.00
N PHE A 153 2.28 2.43 12.77
CA PHE A 153 2.43 1.80 14.09
C PHE A 153 1.30 2.18 15.06
N ARG A 154 0.85 3.44 15.06
CA ARG A 154 -0.26 3.88 15.92
C ARG A 154 -1.60 3.26 15.53
N LEU A 155 -1.86 3.08 14.24
CA LEU A 155 -3.08 2.42 13.75
C LEU A 155 -3.10 0.93 14.13
N GLU A 156 -1.97 0.23 13.99
CA GLU A 156 -1.86 -1.17 14.42
C GLU A 156 -2.04 -1.32 15.94
N LEU A 157 -1.47 -0.41 16.73
CA LEU A 157 -1.62 -0.41 18.18
C LEU A 157 -3.08 -0.13 18.59
N ALA A 158 -3.73 0.85 17.97
CA ALA A 158 -5.14 1.16 18.22
C ALA A 158 -6.06 -0.01 17.84
N ALA A 159 -5.83 -0.67 16.71
CA ALA A 159 -6.60 -1.85 16.29
C ALA A 159 -6.45 -3.03 17.28
N ARG A 160 -5.27 -3.21 17.88
CA ARG A 160 -5.03 -4.22 18.92
C ARG A 160 -5.75 -3.88 20.24
N LEU A 161 -5.83 -2.61 20.60
CA LEU A 161 -6.51 -2.15 21.81
C LEU A 161 -8.05 -2.16 21.68
N VAL A 162 -8.59 -2.04 20.47
CA VAL A 162 -10.04 -2.10 20.14
C VAL A 162 -10.56 -3.54 19.99
N ARG A 163 -9.72 -4.58 20.12
CA ARG A 163 -10.17 -5.98 20.32
C ARG A 163 -10.16 -6.44 21.80
N PRO A 164 -10.83 -5.77 22.76
CA PRO A 164 -11.12 -6.39 24.05
C PRO A 164 -12.35 -7.29 23.89
N GLY A 165 -12.18 -8.60 23.84
CA GLY A 165 -13.32 -9.52 23.95
C GLY A 165 -13.29 -10.84 23.18
N ALA A 166 -12.13 -11.41 22.83
CA ALA A 166 -12.09 -12.86 22.56
C ALA A 166 -12.46 -13.58 23.86
N ARG A 167 -13.75 -13.91 24.01
CA ARG A 167 -14.37 -14.43 25.24
C ARG A 167 -13.56 -15.59 25.81
N PRO A 168 -13.35 -15.65 27.13
CA PRO A 168 -12.82 -16.86 27.75
C PRO A 168 -13.79 -17.99 27.47
N ARG A 169 -13.26 -19.05 26.85
CA ARG A 169 -13.92 -20.32 26.61
C ARG A 169 -14.44 -20.80 27.96
N SER A 170 -15.75 -20.78 28.19
CA SER A 170 -16.32 -21.34 29.42
C SER A 170 -16.03 -22.83 29.40
N ARG A 171 -15.06 -23.19 30.23
CA ARG A 171 -14.74 -24.54 30.67
C ARG A 171 -16.04 -25.19 31.09
N ASN A 172 -16.46 -26.23 30.38
CA ASN A 172 -17.55 -27.08 30.82
C ASN A 172 -17.10 -27.71 32.15
N ASP A 173 -17.84 -27.43 33.22
CA ASP A 173 -17.87 -28.27 34.40
C ASP A 173 -18.51 -29.59 34.02
N THR A 174 -17.67 -30.53 33.62
CA THR A 174 -17.93 -31.96 33.74
C THR A 174 -17.32 -32.43 35.06
N THR A 175 -18.11 -32.39 36.12
CA THR A 175 -17.99 -33.22 37.32
C THR A 175 -19.42 -33.57 37.70
N GLU A 176 -19.85 -34.76 37.28
CA GLU A 176 -20.14 -35.92 38.15
C GLU A 176 -21.55 -35.86 38.77
#